data_AF-A0A7X4Y7D6-F1
#
_entry.id   AF-A0A7X4Y7D6-F1
#
_cell.length_a   1.000
_cell.length_b   1.000
_cell.length_c   1.000
_cell.angle_alpha   90.00
_cell.angle_beta   90.00
_cell.angle_gamma   90.00
#
_symmetry.space_group_name_H-M   'P 1'
#
loop_
_entity.id
_entity.type
_entity.pdbx_description
1 polymer ?
#
loop_
_entity_poly.entity_id
_entity_poly.type
_entity_poly.pdbx_seq_one_letter_code
_entity_poly.pdbx_strand_id
1 'polypeptide(L)'
;MTTTIQRNAPRPIETKPAERPVAQTPTQPPARNEAVRSGTGTDGFQPTAGTAGTQTANRLGATPAGAEEVRTTSATPVAPAALSPTELRSAQQAIANSSDGRDATAVSEWLRNNPDPAKQAAFMDMMFQYGPVAGGILDSVQRLPEADRTRLSQALDNAYRSGAVSPQELSAAVATSGRGALPGATHEGLAGIIAGTGNPDLIETYAKAEMDIVRASGGDDQQRSAAVATALGGMPPDRLQSFLSANREGMADVIKNINASGPDASSSPALGRLLDAAGRINPPTAESVQVFTDSIDKLGENRESRAAAARFFTQHGDAVLSSLQDSSGSLGLDGQKKMSEFFARTLFSPPQDFAGSDAFRQNVMQRLETMNTGLAQHANENPPSQDAKRSARLMGSLVGSLEGGFQVSLDELGKRNEAVKGMVDLLFSAKSLLPNLPIPGAGKLKDLTVDQLQRWVTSSLQERAQQPSQAIPFHRTFGEQIANPDLRTDYDAARGDAFLNRQRGLSR
;
A
#
# COMPACT_ATOMS: atom_id res chain seq x y z
N MET A 1 3.02 29.88 -33.31
CA MET A 1 3.90 30.68 -32.42
C MET A 1 3.74 30.13 -31.03
N THR A 2 4.74 29.39 -30.56
CA THR A 2 4.79 28.75 -29.24
C THR A 2 5.35 29.75 -28.24
N THR A 3 4.52 30.23 -27.31
CA THR A 3 4.94 31.10 -26.22
C THR A 3 5.65 30.26 -25.17
N THR A 4 6.97 30.26 -25.17
CA THR A 4 7.77 29.70 -24.07
C THR A 4 7.55 30.57 -22.83
N ILE A 5 6.77 30.08 -21.86
CA ILE A 5 6.53 30.77 -20.59
C ILE A 5 7.84 30.77 -19.80
N GLN A 6 8.43 31.95 -19.58
CA GLN A 6 9.53 32.11 -18.62
C GLN A 6 8.96 32.00 -17.20
N ARG A 7 9.37 30.97 -16.46
CA ARG A 7 8.90 30.66 -15.11
C ARG A 7 9.89 31.20 -14.08
N ASN A 8 9.42 32.08 -13.19
CA ASN A 8 10.19 32.68 -12.10
C ASN A 8 10.21 31.79 -10.85
N ALA A 9 11.12 32.09 -9.92
CA ALA A 9 11.20 31.46 -8.60
C ALA A 9 9.87 31.50 -7.82
N PRO A 10 9.64 30.59 -6.85
CA PRO A 10 8.38 30.46 -6.12
C PRO A 10 7.90 31.80 -5.53
N ARG A 11 6.61 32.11 -5.69
CA ARG A 11 6.04 33.39 -5.21
C ARG A 11 5.76 33.34 -3.71
N PRO A 12 6.11 34.39 -2.93
CA PRO A 12 5.67 34.51 -1.54
C PRO A 12 4.18 34.85 -1.46
N ILE A 13 3.52 34.41 -0.38
CA ILE A 13 2.13 34.78 -0.06
C ILE A 13 2.15 36.00 0.86
N GLU A 14 1.40 37.05 0.51
CA GLU A 14 1.11 38.14 1.43
C GLU A 14 0.06 37.68 2.45
N THR A 15 0.50 37.22 3.63
CA THR A 15 -0.39 36.96 4.75
C THR A 15 -0.78 38.29 5.43
N LYS A 16 -2.05 38.42 5.83
CA LYS A 16 -2.52 39.58 6.60
C LYS A 16 -1.71 39.70 7.91
N PRO A 17 -1.18 40.89 8.28
CA PRO A 17 -0.47 41.04 9.55
C PRO A 17 -1.42 40.71 10.70
N ALA A 18 -1.02 39.76 11.55
CA ALA A 18 -1.71 39.55 12.82
C ALA A 18 -1.51 40.81 13.69
N GLU A 19 -2.59 41.54 13.98
CA GLU A 19 -2.60 42.51 15.07
C GLU A 19 -2.31 41.76 16.38
N ARG A 20 -1.09 41.92 16.90
CA ARG A 20 -0.76 41.46 18.25
C ARG A 20 -1.43 42.39 19.27
N PRO A 21 -2.12 41.87 20.29
CA PRO A 21 -2.47 42.68 21.46
C PRO A 21 -1.19 43.17 22.15
N VAL A 22 -1.17 44.44 22.50
CA VAL A 22 -0.09 45.10 23.24
C VAL A 22 0.05 44.43 24.62
N ALA A 23 1.18 43.79 24.89
CA ALA A 23 1.56 43.33 26.22
C ALA A 23 2.69 44.22 26.77
N GLN A 24 2.48 44.63 28.02
CA GLN A 24 3.25 45.62 28.77
C GLN A 24 4.70 45.18 29.05
N THR A 25 5.62 46.13 28.94
CA THR A 25 7.03 46.04 29.36
C THR A 25 7.15 45.90 30.89
N PRO A 26 8.08 45.07 31.39
CA PRO A 26 8.93 45.58 32.48
C PRO A 26 10.42 45.18 32.37
N THR A 27 11.28 46.21 32.41
CA THR A 27 12.59 46.33 33.12
C THR A 27 13.66 45.23 33.06
N GLN A 28 14.74 45.54 32.32
CA GLN A 28 16.17 45.21 32.59
C GLN A 28 16.68 46.03 33.83
N PRO A 29 17.91 45.87 34.42
CA PRO A 29 19.22 45.34 33.92
C PRO A 29 20.05 44.58 35.03
N PRO A 30 21.41 44.37 35.01
CA PRO A 30 22.45 44.73 34.03
C PRO A 30 23.52 43.67 33.62
N ALA A 31 24.07 43.97 32.43
CA ALA A 31 25.40 43.75 31.83
C ALA A 31 26.52 42.91 32.48
N ARG A 32 27.25 42.21 31.60
CA ARG A 32 28.72 42.27 31.56
C ARG A 32 29.23 42.32 30.11
N ASN A 33 29.91 43.42 29.79
CA ASN A 33 30.65 43.71 28.56
C ASN A 33 32.09 43.16 28.67
N GLU A 34 32.67 42.79 27.51
CA GLU A 34 34.03 43.13 27.03
C GLU A 34 34.16 42.53 25.60
N ALA A 35 34.04 43.32 24.53
CA ALA A 35 35.05 44.17 23.85
C ALA A 35 35.60 43.47 22.57
N VAL A 36 35.10 43.80 21.36
CA VAL A 36 35.59 44.84 20.39
C VAL A 36 36.68 44.28 19.44
N ARG A 37 36.33 43.92 18.18
CA ARG A 37 36.47 44.66 16.88
C ARG A 37 37.92 44.75 16.35
N SER A 38 38.18 44.49 15.07
CA SER A 38 37.95 45.42 13.94
C SER A 38 37.61 44.72 12.62
N GLY A 39 36.80 45.38 11.79
CA GLY A 39 36.37 44.89 10.47
C GLY A 39 36.89 45.69 9.27
N THR A 40 36.08 45.67 8.21
CA THR A 40 36.15 46.33 6.89
C THR A 40 36.93 45.57 5.81
N GLY A 41 36.43 45.35 4.59
CA GLY A 41 35.15 45.69 3.95
C GLY A 41 35.22 45.49 2.42
N THR A 42 34.05 45.24 1.80
CA THR A 42 33.60 45.61 0.42
C THR A 42 34.41 45.13 -0.81
N ASP A 43 33.89 44.87 -2.00
CA ASP A 43 32.58 44.69 -2.66
C ASP A 43 32.94 44.45 -4.16
N GLY A 44 32.08 43.81 -4.95
CA GLY A 44 32.13 43.92 -6.42
C GLY A 44 32.31 42.65 -7.26
N PHE A 45 31.29 42.40 -8.08
CA PHE A 45 31.28 41.90 -9.48
C PHE A 45 30.35 40.73 -9.83
N GLN A 46 29.52 41.06 -10.84
CA GLN A 46 28.45 40.38 -11.55
C GLN A 46 28.83 39.02 -12.18
N PRO A 47 27.84 38.14 -12.48
CA PRO A 47 28.05 37.00 -13.35
C PRO A 47 27.90 37.37 -14.84
N THR A 48 28.85 36.88 -15.63
CA THR A 48 28.99 37.04 -17.08
C THR A 48 28.07 36.08 -17.85
N ALA A 49 27.51 36.56 -18.95
CA ALA A 49 26.74 35.79 -19.93
C ALA A 49 27.61 35.27 -21.10
N GLY A 50 27.18 34.16 -21.73
CA GLY A 50 27.69 33.58 -22.99
C GLY A 50 28.27 32.17 -22.80
N THR A 51 28.01 31.13 -23.61
CA THR A 51 27.43 31.05 -24.97
C THR A 51 27.04 29.59 -25.29
N ALA A 52 25.82 29.41 -25.82
CA ALA A 52 25.37 28.55 -26.94
C ALA A 52 25.78 27.05 -27.11
N GLY A 53 24.79 26.21 -27.47
CA GLY A 53 25.01 24.93 -28.17
C GLY A 53 23.81 23.94 -28.22
N THR A 54 22.75 24.29 -28.98
CA THR A 54 21.96 23.46 -29.93
C THR A 54 21.63 21.95 -29.69
N GLN A 55 20.31 21.69 -29.68
CA GLN A 55 19.53 20.71 -30.48
C GLN A 55 20.01 19.24 -30.61
N THR A 56 19.15 18.31 -30.15
CA THR A 56 18.58 17.23 -31.00
C THR A 56 17.27 16.72 -30.41
N ALA A 57 16.15 17.18 -31.00
CA ALA A 57 14.86 16.49 -30.96
C ALA A 57 14.42 16.34 -32.42
N ASN A 58 14.41 15.10 -32.91
CA ASN A 58 13.54 14.58 -33.99
C ASN A 58 14.04 13.20 -34.45
N ARG A 59 13.26 12.15 -34.16
CA ARG A 59 12.64 11.29 -35.20
C ARG A 59 11.81 10.17 -34.58
N LEU A 60 10.51 10.24 -34.86
CA LEU A 60 9.56 9.12 -34.86
C LEU A 60 9.94 8.09 -35.95
N GLY A 61 9.62 6.82 -35.72
CA GLY A 61 9.32 5.86 -36.78
C GLY A 61 9.68 4.42 -36.48
N ALA A 62 8.80 3.68 -35.80
CA ALA A 62 8.52 2.26 -36.05
C ALA A 62 7.29 1.80 -35.26
N THR A 63 6.16 1.65 -35.94
CA THR A 63 5.00 0.88 -35.48
C THR A 63 5.32 -0.61 -35.61
N PRO A 64 4.98 -1.44 -34.62
CA PRO A 64 4.53 -2.81 -34.89
C PRO A 64 3.03 -2.88 -34.67
N ALA A 65 2.35 -3.46 -35.67
CA ALA A 65 0.93 -3.76 -35.64
C ALA A 65 0.59 -4.77 -34.53
N GLY A 66 -0.56 -4.57 -33.88
CA GLY A 66 -1.19 -5.58 -33.00
C GLY A 66 -1.22 -5.22 -31.52
N ALA A 67 -1.91 -4.14 -31.16
CA ALA A 67 -2.41 -3.95 -29.80
C ALA A 67 -3.87 -3.52 -29.91
N GLU A 68 -4.78 -4.38 -29.47
CA GLU A 68 -6.19 -4.05 -29.31
C GLU A 68 -6.33 -2.82 -28.41
N GLU A 69 -7.18 -1.89 -28.86
CA GLU A 69 -7.45 -0.60 -28.24
C GLU A 69 -7.95 -0.77 -26.79
N VAL A 70 -7.04 -0.57 -25.83
CA VAL A 70 -7.43 -0.19 -24.48
C VAL A 70 -7.95 1.26 -24.57
N ARG A 71 -9.27 1.41 -24.43
CA ARG A 71 -9.95 2.72 -24.37
C ARG A 71 -9.44 3.53 -23.17
N THR A 72 -8.39 4.29 -23.39
CA THR A 72 -8.12 5.50 -22.60
C THR A 72 -9.14 6.56 -23.04
N THR A 73 -9.86 7.15 -22.09
CA THR A 73 -10.69 8.33 -22.37
C THR A 73 -9.77 9.45 -22.86
N SER A 74 -9.67 9.56 -24.17
CA SER A 74 -8.84 10.51 -24.89
C SER A 74 -9.48 11.89 -24.83
N ALA A 75 -9.40 12.55 -23.67
CA ALA A 75 -9.72 13.97 -23.57
C ALA A 75 -8.57 14.79 -24.17
N THR A 76 -8.89 15.63 -25.15
CA THR A 76 -7.92 16.53 -25.80
C THR A 76 -7.34 17.51 -24.76
N PRO A 77 -6.02 17.75 -24.72
CA PRO A 77 -5.42 18.74 -23.82
C PRO A 77 -6.06 20.12 -24.03
N VAL A 78 -6.52 20.75 -22.95
CA VAL A 78 -7.14 22.09 -22.98
C VAL A 78 -6.11 23.12 -22.54
N ALA A 79 -5.74 24.04 -23.43
CA ALA A 79 -4.78 25.10 -23.09
C ALA A 79 -5.34 26.02 -21.98
N PRO A 80 -4.53 26.47 -21.01
CA PRO A 80 -4.98 27.37 -19.95
C PRO A 80 -5.49 28.70 -20.51
N ALA A 81 -6.64 29.16 -20.00
CA ALA A 81 -7.25 30.42 -20.38
C ALA A 81 -6.65 31.59 -19.60
N ALA A 82 -6.68 32.80 -20.18
CA ALA A 82 -6.41 34.01 -19.42
C ALA A 82 -7.56 34.27 -18.43
N LEU A 83 -7.25 34.29 -17.13
CA LEU A 83 -8.20 34.69 -16.10
C LEU A 83 -8.43 36.21 -16.16
N SER A 84 -9.69 36.65 -16.07
CA SER A 84 -10.01 38.08 -15.93
C SER A 84 -9.45 38.63 -14.61
N PRO A 85 -9.27 39.96 -14.46
CA PRO A 85 -8.75 40.55 -13.22
C PRO A 85 -9.56 40.18 -11.96
N THR A 86 -10.88 40.04 -12.11
CA THR A 86 -11.76 39.63 -11.01
C THR A 86 -11.58 38.15 -10.68
N GLU A 87 -11.47 37.28 -11.69
CA GLU A 87 -11.23 35.85 -11.51
C GLU A 87 -9.85 35.60 -10.88
N LEU A 88 -8.81 36.30 -11.35
CA LEU A 88 -7.45 36.24 -10.79
C LEU A 88 -7.46 36.60 -9.29
N ARG A 89 -8.10 37.72 -8.93
CA ARG A 89 -8.20 38.16 -7.52
C ARG A 89 -8.97 37.14 -6.68
N SER A 90 -10.07 36.60 -7.19
CA SER A 90 -10.84 35.57 -6.49
C SER A 90 -10.05 34.27 -6.31
N ALA A 91 -9.24 33.89 -7.29
CA ALA A 91 -8.40 32.70 -7.27
C ALA A 91 -7.25 32.86 -6.26
N GLN A 92 -6.59 34.02 -6.23
CA GLN A 92 -5.59 34.35 -5.23
C GLN A 92 -6.16 34.34 -3.81
N GLN A 93 -7.38 34.90 -3.63
CA GLN A 93 -8.07 34.85 -2.35
C GLN A 93 -8.41 33.42 -1.93
N ALA A 94 -8.83 32.56 -2.86
CA ALA A 94 -9.12 31.15 -2.57
C ALA A 94 -7.85 30.41 -2.10
N ILE A 95 -6.71 30.61 -2.78
CA ILE A 95 -5.42 30.04 -2.38
C ILE A 95 -5.01 30.54 -0.99
N ALA A 96 -5.11 31.86 -0.74
CA ALA A 96 -4.76 32.45 0.56
C ALA A 96 -5.65 31.89 1.68
N ASN A 97 -6.97 31.87 1.48
CA ASN A 97 -7.92 31.32 2.46
C ASN A 97 -7.65 29.84 2.76
N SER A 98 -7.36 29.04 1.73
CA SER A 98 -7.06 27.62 1.91
C SER A 98 -5.71 27.36 2.58
N SER A 99 -4.70 28.17 2.27
CA SER A 99 -3.39 28.13 2.93
C SER A 99 -3.50 28.48 4.41
N ASP A 100 -4.15 29.60 4.74
CA ASP A 100 -4.28 30.09 6.12
C ASP A 100 -5.18 29.16 6.95
N GLY A 101 -6.27 28.68 6.35
CA GLY A 101 -7.23 27.78 7.00
C GLY A 101 -6.76 26.33 7.10
N ARG A 102 -5.68 25.94 6.39
CA ARG A 102 -5.25 24.54 6.21
C ARG A 102 -6.43 23.65 5.79
N ASP A 103 -7.12 24.10 4.75
CA ASP A 103 -8.37 23.50 4.28
C ASP A 103 -8.57 23.79 2.79
N ALA A 104 -8.71 22.75 1.97
CA ALA A 104 -8.91 22.88 0.52
C ALA A 104 -10.32 23.38 0.09
N THR A 105 -11.22 23.71 1.03
CA THR A 105 -12.60 24.12 0.74
C THR A 105 -12.70 25.31 -0.20
N ALA A 106 -11.96 26.41 0.06
CA ALA A 106 -12.04 27.60 -0.79
C ALA A 106 -11.54 27.33 -2.23
N VAL A 107 -10.49 26.52 -2.37
CA VAL A 107 -10.02 26.06 -3.68
C VAL A 107 -11.07 25.19 -4.39
N SER A 108 -11.67 24.23 -3.69
CA SER A 108 -12.74 23.38 -4.23
C SER A 108 -13.96 24.20 -4.69
N GLU A 109 -14.39 25.17 -3.88
CA GLU A 109 -15.49 26.08 -4.21
C GLU A 109 -15.17 26.92 -5.45
N TRP A 110 -13.94 27.41 -5.58
CA TRP A 110 -13.50 28.15 -6.75
C TRP A 110 -13.62 27.29 -8.03
N LEU A 111 -13.14 26.04 -7.99
CA LEU A 111 -13.24 25.10 -9.11
C LEU A 111 -14.69 24.74 -9.44
N ARG A 112 -15.57 24.66 -8.43
CA ARG A 112 -17.00 24.40 -8.62
C ARG A 112 -17.69 25.57 -9.32
N ASN A 113 -17.37 26.79 -8.92
CA ASN A 113 -17.93 28.03 -9.49
C ASN A 113 -17.37 28.35 -10.87
N ASN A 114 -16.24 27.74 -11.24
CA ASN A 114 -15.59 27.91 -12.54
C ASN A 114 -15.41 26.53 -13.22
N PRO A 115 -16.48 25.96 -13.80
CA PRO A 115 -16.44 24.61 -14.37
C PRO A 115 -15.64 24.50 -15.68
N ASP A 116 -15.23 25.62 -16.29
CA ASP A 116 -14.43 25.65 -17.51
C ASP A 116 -13.03 25.04 -17.28
N PRO A 117 -12.67 23.92 -17.95
CA PRO A 117 -11.38 23.26 -17.79
C PRO A 117 -10.18 24.17 -18.08
N ALA A 118 -10.30 25.12 -19.00
CA ALA A 118 -9.21 26.04 -19.34
C ALA A 118 -8.94 27.03 -18.19
N LYS A 119 -9.98 27.48 -17.49
CA LYS A 119 -9.86 28.32 -16.29
C LYS A 119 -9.35 27.53 -15.10
N GLN A 120 -9.77 26.28 -14.95
CA GLN A 120 -9.26 25.39 -13.91
C GLN A 120 -7.77 25.09 -14.11
N ALA A 121 -7.33 24.86 -15.35
CA ALA A 121 -5.91 24.68 -15.67
C ALA A 121 -5.07 25.93 -15.34
N ALA A 122 -5.58 27.13 -15.68
CA ALA A 122 -4.92 28.39 -15.33
C ALA A 122 -4.89 28.65 -13.81
N PHE A 123 -5.94 28.25 -13.10
CA PHE A 123 -5.96 28.28 -11.64
C PHE A 123 -4.91 27.35 -11.03
N MET A 124 -4.80 26.12 -11.53
CA MET A 124 -3.81 25.14 -11.07
C MET A 124 -2.38 25.61 -11.36
N ASP A 125 -2.09 26.15 -12.55
CA ASP A 125 -0.80 26.78 -12.86
C ASP A 125 -0.45 27.84 -11.80
N MET A 126 -1.36 28.78 -11.53
CA MET A 126 -1.14 29.81 -10.51
C MET A 126 -0.92 29.21 -9.12
N MET A 127 -1.67 28.19 -8.72
CA MET A 127 -1.51 27.54 -7.42
C MET A 127 -0.14 26.88 -7.29
N PHE A 128 0.30 26.13 -8.30
CA PHE A 128 1.57 25.41 -8.28
C PHE A 128 2.81 26.33 -8.36
N GLN A 129 2.66 27.59 -8.77
CA GLN A 129 3.70 28.63 -8.62
C GLN A 129 4.06 28.93 -7.15
N TYR A 130 3.21 28.53 -6.20
CA TYR A 130 3.48 28.64 -4.75
C TYR A 130 4.16 27.39 -4.17
N GLY A 131 4.55 26.42 -5.01
CA GLY A 131 5.36 25.25 -4.64
C GLY A 131 4.78 24.50 -3.43
N PRO A 132 5.50 24.39 -2.30
CA PRO A 132 5.04 23.64 -1.12
C PRO A 132 3.69 24.08 -0.55
N VAL A 133 3.25 25.33 -0.78
CA VAL A 133 1.92 25.76 -0.32
C VAL A 133 0.82 25.08 -1.12
N ALA A 134 1.00 24.88 -2.43
CA ALA A 134 0.06 24.12 -3.25
C ALA A 134 -0.07 22.69 -2.72
N GLY A 135 1.06 22.05 -2.39
CA GLY A 135 1.09 20.73 -1.79
C GLY A 135 0.37 20.69 -0.44
N GLY A 136 0.65 21.64 0.45
CA GLY A 136 -0.02 21.70 1.77
C GLY A 136 -1.54 21.95 1.69
N ILE A 137 -2.00 22.75 0.73
CA ILE A 137 -3.44 22.93 0.47
C ILE A 137 -4.06 21.61 -0.02
N LEU A 138 -3.46 20.99 -1.04
CA LEU A 138 -3.97 19.73 -1.60
C LEU A 138 -3.83 18.53 -0.66
N ASP A 139 -2.95 18.62 0.33
CA ASP A 139 -2.86 17.65 1.40
C ASP A 139 -3.97 17.83 2.45
N SER A 140 -4.58 19.02 2.52
CA SER A 140 -5.65 19.37 3.47
C SER A 140 -7.05 19.13 2.90
N VAL A 141 -7.25 17.97 2.24
CA VAL A 141 -8.50 17.60 1.53
C VAL A 141 -9.41 16.65 2.30
N GLN A 142 -9.04 16.23 3.52
CA GLN A 142 -9.75 15.18 4.27
C GLN A 142 -11.19 15.58 4.60
N ARG A 143 -11.47 16.88 4.75
CA ARG A 143 -12.81 17.41 5.04
C ARG A 143 -13.70 17.57 3.80
N LEU A 144 -13.12 17.43 2.61
CA LEU A 144 -13.86 17.59 1.36
C LEU A 144 -14.71 16.35 1.05
N PRO A 145 -15.95 16.55 0.53
CA PRO A 145 -16.72 15.48 -0.10
C PRO A 145 -15.94 14.80 -1.23
N GLU A 146 -16.26 13.53 -1.50
CA GLU A 146 -15.59 12.76 -2.56
C GLU A 146 -15.75 13.38 -3.96
N ALA A 147 -16.91 13.98 -4.26
CA ALA A 147 -17.14 14.68 -5.52
C ALA A 147 -16.18 15.88 -5.72
N ASP A 148 -15.82 16.55 -4.64
CA ASP A 148 -14.89 17.68 -4.66
C ASP A 148 -13.44 17.21 -4.80
N ARG A 149 -13.06 16.13 -4.12
CA ARG A 149 -11.74 15.49 -4.32
C ARG A 149 -11.57 15.01 -5.76
N THR A 150 -12.62 14.41 -6.34
CA THR A 150 -12.63 13.99 -7.75
C THR A 150 -12.45 15.19 -8.69
N ARG A 151 -13.13 16.31 -8.40
CA ARG A 151 -12.98 17.55 -9.18
C ARG A 151 -11.56 18.10 -9.11
N LEU A 152 -10.93 18.08 -7.94
CA LEU A 152 -9.53 18.46 -7.76
C LEU A 152 -8.59 17.58 -8.59
N SER A 153 -8.77 16.26 -8.54
CA SER A 153 -8.00 15.32 -9.37
C SER A 153 -8.16 15.59 -10.86
N GLN A 154 -9.38 15.82 -11.33
CA GLN A 154 -9.64 16.13 -12.75
C GLN A 154 -9.01 17.46 -13.17
N ALA A 155 -9.12 18.50 -12.34
CA ALA A 155 -8.52 19.79 -12.62
C ALA A 155 -6.99 19.70 -12.68
N LEU A 156 -6.38 18.93 -11.77
CA LEU A 156 -4.94 18.69 -11.76
C LEU A 156 -4.48 17.88 -12.98
N ASP A 157 -5.17 16.81 -13.36
CA ASP A 157 -4.86 16.02 -14.57
C ASP A 157 -4.92 16.90 -15.82
N ASN A 158 -5.99 17.70 -15.98
CA ASN A 158 -6.13 18.62 -17.10
C ASN A 158 -5.00 19.67 -17.14
N ALA A 159 -4.62 20.21 -15.98
CA ALA A 159 -3.53 21.18 -15.87
C ALA A 159 -2.17 20.54 -16.23
N TYR A 160 -1.94 19.30 -15.82
CA TYR A 160 -0.70 18.59 -16.15
C TYR A 160 -0.63 18.23 -17.64
N ARG A 161 -1.69 17.65 -18.22
CA ARG A 161 -1.75 17.29 -19.65
C ARG A 161 -1.62 18.48 -20.58
N SER A 162 -2.08 19.66 -20.15
CA SER A 162 -1.93 20.91 -20.91
C SER A 162 -0.56 21.58 -20.75
N GLY A 163 0.30 21.06 -19.87
CA GLY A 163 1.60 21.66 -19.53
C GLY A 163 1.50 22.89 -18.63
N ALA A 164 0.30 23.21 -18.14
CA ALA A 164 0.08 24.29 -17.18
C ALA A 164 0.79 24.00 -15.85
N VAL A 165 0.76 22.74 -15.41
CA VAL A 165 1.59 22.24 -14.29
C VAL A 165 2.67 21.33 -14.86
N SER A 166 3.93 21.65 -14.58
CA SER A 166 5.10 20.86 -15.00
C SER A 166 5.46 19.78 -13.97
N PRO A 167 6.22 18.74 -14.37
CA PRO A 167 6.79 17.78 -13.44
C PRO A 167 7.62 18.45 -12.34
N GLN A 168 8.39 19.49 -12.67
CA GLN A 168 9.24 20.21 -11.72
C GLN A 168 8.42 20.96 -10.66
N GLU A 169 7.31 21.59 -11.05
CA GLU A 169 6.41 22.25 -10.10
C GLU A 169 5.67 21.25 -9.22
N LEU A 170 5.28 20.11 -9.79
CA LEU A 170 4.69 19.02 -9.02
C LEU A 170 5.68 18.47 -7.98
N SER A 171 6.94 18.21 -8.37
CA SER A 171 7.99 17.82 -7.43
C SER A 171 8.28 18.91 -6.40
N ALA A 172 8.24 20.19 -6.78
CA ALA A 172 8.43 21.31 -5.86
C ALA A 172 7.25 21.50 -4.89
N ALA A 173 6.06 21.00 -5.22
CA ALA A 173 4.92 20.98 -4.33
C ALA A 173 5.08 19.94 -3.20
N VAL A 174 5.93 18.93 -3.38
CA VAL A 174 6.32 18.00 -2.33
C VAL A 174 7.30 18.71 -1.37
N ALA A 175 6.81 19.10 -0.20
CA ALA A 175 7.62 19.81 0.78
C ALA A 175 8.78 18.93 1.31
N THR A 176 10.04 19.39 1.19
CA THR A 176 11.24 18.64 1.61
C THR A 176 11.49 18.67 3.14
N SER A 177 10.94 19.64 3.85
CA SER A 177 11.04 19.75 5.31
C SER A 177 9.89 20.57 5.89
N GLY A 178 9.50 20.28 7.14
CA GLY A 178 8.86 21.22 8.08
C GLY A 178 7.54 21.90 7.68
N ARG A 179 6.92 21.54 6.55
CA ARG A 179 5.60 22.06 6.10
C ARG A 179 4.74 21.03 5.38
N GLY A 180 4.95 19.73 5.65
CA GLY A 180 3.79 18.85 5.80
C GLY A 180 2.98 19.39 6.99
N ALA A 181 1.66 19.25 6.97
CA ALA A 181 0.84 19.74 8.07
C ALA A 181 1.35 19.20 9.44
N LEU A 182 0.91 19.86 10.52
CA LEU A 182 1.23 19.59 11.94
C LEU A 182 1.83 18.20 12.24
N PRO A 183 2.71 18.05 13.25
CA PRO A 183 3.04 16.72 13.78
C PRO A 183 1.77 15.83 13.86
N GLY A 184 1.71 14.76 13.04
CA GLY A 184 0.51 13.92 12.84
C GLY A 184 -0.28 14.09 11.52
N ALA A 185 0.14 14.92 10.56
CA ALA A 185 -0.55 15.02 9.26
C ALA A 185 -0.08 13.95 8.26
N THR A 186 -1.02 13.31 7.55
CA THR A 186 -0.74 12.02 6.91
C THR A 186 -0.07 12.08 5.53
N HIS A 187 0.19 13.22 4.88
CA HIS A 187 0.71 13.34 3.50
C HIS A 187 -0.13 12.60 2.41
N GLU A 188 -1.13 11.81 2.82
CA GLU A 188 -2.00 10.99 1.97
C GLU A 188 -3.08 11.81 1.26
N GLY A 189 -3.32 13.06 1.67
CA GLY A 189 -4.34 13.91 1.06
C GLY A 189 -3.96 14.27 -0.37
N LEU A 190 -2.74 14.78 -0.56
CA LEU A 190 -2.20 15.09 -1.87
C LEU A 190 -2.04 13.80 -2.68
N ALA A 191 -1.45 12.76 -2.10
CA ALA A 191 -1.32 11.46 -2.75
C ALA A 191 -2.66 10.90 -3.24
N GLY A 192 -3.76 11.10 -2.49
CA GLY A 192 -5.11 10.73 -2.90
C GLY A 192 -5.62 11.53 -4.11
N ILE A 193 -5.36 12.83 -4.16
CA ILE A 193 -5.67 13.67 -5.34
C ILE A 193 -4.86 13.20 -6.56
N ILE A 194 -3.57 12.93 -6.36
CA ILE A 194 -2.65 12.40 -7.38
C ILE A 194 -3.14 11.04 -7.91
N ALA A 195 -3.44 10.09 -7.02
CA ALA A 195 -3.98 8.77 -7.38
C ALA A 195 -5.29 8.89 -8.17
N GLY A 196 -6.18 9.79 -7.75
CA GLY A 196 -7.46 10.03 -8.40
C GLY A 196 -7.37 10.58 -9.84
N THR A 197 -6.19 11.06 -10.26
CA THR A 197 -5.96 11.46 -11.66
C THR A 197 -5.91 10.28 -12.61
N GLY A 198 -5.47 9.10 -12.14
CA GLY A 198 -5.16 7.95 -12.97
C GLY A 198 -4.05 8.18 -14.00
N ASN A 199 -3.36 9.33 -13.95
CA ASN A 199 -2.33 9.71 -14.91
C ASN A 199 -0.98 9.13 -14.47
N PRO A 200 -0.41 8.17 -15.23
CA PRO A 200 0.78 7.45 -14.78
C PRO A 200 2.01 8.35 -14.63
N ASP A 201 2.19 9.35 -15.50
CA ASP A 201 3.38 10.22 -15.45
C ASP A 201 3.33 11.16 -14.24
N LEU A 202 2.13 11.62 -13.90
CA LEU A 202 1.87 12.46 -12.73
C LEU A 202 2.09 11.68 -11.43
N ILE A 203 1.51 10.48 -11.35
CA ILE A 203 1.69 9.58 -10.20
C ILE A 203 3.16 9.20 -10.03
N GLU A 204 3.85 8.84 -11.12
CA GLU A 204 5.26 8.46 -11.10
C GLU A 204 6.16 9.63 -10.66
N THR A 205 5.90 10.84 -11.14
CA THR A 205 6.64 12.05 -10.76
C THR A 205 6.50 12.31 -9.26
N TYR A 206 5.28 12.23 -8.73
CA TYR A 206 5.00 12.44 -7.30
C TYR A 206 5.64 11.35 -6.43
N ALA A 207 5.43 10.08 -6.79
CA ALA A 207 5.96 8.94 -6.04
C ALA A 207 7.49 8.99 -5.96
N LYS A 208 8.19 9.28 -7.07
CA LYS A 208 9.65 9.42 -7.08
C LYS A 208 10.13 10.56 -6.17
N ALA A 209 9.46 11.71 -6.20
CA ALA A 209 9.83 12.84 -5.34
C ALA A 209 9.69 12.50 -3.85
N GLU A 210 8.62 11.82 -3.45
CA GLU A 210 8.45 11.36 -2.05
C GLU A 210 9.49 10.28 -1.68
N MET A 211 9.76 9.32 -2.57
CA MET A 211 10.76 8.26 -2.36
C MET A 211 12.18 8.82 -2.21
N ASP A 212 12.55 9.84 -2.98
CA ASP A 212 13.85 10.51 -2.84
C ASP A 212 14.00 11.17 -1.47
N ILE A 213 12.90 11.70 -0.91
CA ILE A 213 12.91 12.28 0.44
C ILE A 213 12.99 11.19 1.51
N VAL A 214 12.24 10.09 1.37
CA VAL A 214 12.35 8.91 2.26
C VAL A 214 13.80 8.41 2.29
N ARG A 215 14.46 8.32 1.13
CA ARG A 215 15.85 7.89 1.06
C ARG A 215 16.80 8.91 1.71
N ALA A 216 16.58 10.20 1.49
CA ALA A 216 17.38 11.26 2.10
C ALA A 216 17.27 11.31 3.62
N SER A 217 16.15 10.86 4.21
CA SER A 217 15.96 10.74 5.66
C SER A 217 16.53 9.45 6.26
N GLY A 218 17.31 8.67 5.49
CA GLY A 218 17.87 7.39 5.94
C GLY A 218 16.90 6.20 5.76
N GLY A 219 15.82 6.39 5.01
CA GLY A 219 14.86 5.33 4.71
C GLY A 219 13.90 5.04 5.84
N ASP A 220 13.60 6.01 6.71
CA ASP A 220 12.68 5.88 7.86
C ASP A 220 11.67 7.06 7.87
N ASP A 221 10.68 7.04 6.97
CA ASP A 221 9.60 8.04 6.95
C ASP A 221 8.25 7.38 6.60
N GLN A 222 7.45 7.14 7.63
CA GLN A 222 6.15 6.46 7.52
C GLN A 222 5.13 7.27 6.70
N GLN A 223 5.04 8.59 6.92
CA GLN A 223 4.00 9.42 6.30
C GLN A 223 4.22 9.49 4.80
N ARG A 224 5.47 9.68 4.38
CA ARG A 224 5.81 9.67 2.95
C ARG A 224 5.70 8.30 2.33
N SER A 225 6.02 7.24 3.07
CA SER A 225 5.81 5.86 2.58
C SER A 225 4.32 5.56 2.35
N ALA A 226 3.45 6.02 3.24
CA ALA A 226 2.00 5.94 3.06
C ALA A 226 1.51 6.78 1.88
N ALA A 227 2.08 7.97 1.67
CA ALA A 227 1.79 8.82 0.52
C ALA A 227 2.21 8.17 -0.81
N VAL A 228 3.41 7.58 -0.89
CA VAL A 228 3.87 6.83 -2.07
C VAL A 228 2.92 5.68 -2.39
N ALA A 229 2.62 4.83 -1.40
CA ALA A 229 1.72 3.70 -1.58
C ALA A 229 0.29 4.13 -1.98
N THR A 230 -0.21 5.22 -1.39
CA THR A 230 -1.50 5.81 -1.77
C THR A 230 -1.51 6.28 -3.22
N ALA A 231 -0.48 7.00 -3.67
CA ALA A 231 -0.36 7.50 -5.03
C ALA A 231 -0.31 6.33 -6.04
N LEU A 232 0.53 5.32 -5.76
CA LEU A 232 0.67 4.13 -6.59
C LEU A 232 -0.63 3.31 -6.67
N GLY A 233 -1.52 3.41 -5.67
CA GLY A 233 -2.86 2.82 -5.69
C GLY A 233 -3.71 3.24 -6.92
N GLY A 234 -3.45 4.42 -7.48
CA GLY A 234 -4.09 4.94 -8.68
C GLY A 234 -3.38 4.61 -10.00
N MET A 235 -2.22 3.95 -9.96
CA MET A 235 -1.42 3.69 -11.16
C MET A 235 -2.04 2.57 -12.01
N PRO A 236 -2.13 2.74 -13.35
CA PRO A 236 -2.54 1.65 -14.25
C PRO A 236 -1.61 0.42 -14.15
N PRO A 237 -2.12 -0.83 -14.28
CA PRO A 237 -1.34 -2.04 -14.02
C PRO A 237 -0.01 -2.13 -14.79
N ASP A 238 0.00 -1.87 -16.10
CA ASP A 238 1.22 -1.97 -16.93
C ASP A 238 2.29 -0.96 -16.51
N ARG A 239 1.86 0.24 -16.10
CA ARG A 239 2.73 1.30 -15.60
C ARG A 239 3.20 1.00 -14.18
N LEU A 240 2.34 0.44 -13.33
CA LEU A 240 2.71 -0.02 -11.99
C LEU A 240 3.76 -1.12 -12.07
N GLN A 241 3.60 -2.10 -12.94
CA GLN A 241 4.60 -3.14 -13.14
C GLN A 241 5.95 -2.55 -13.55
N SER A 242 5.95 -1.65 -14.53
CA SER A 242 7.17 -0.96 -14.98
C SER A 242 7.81 -0.18 -13.82
N PHE A 243 7.01 0.52 -13.03
CA PHE A 243 7.47 1.28 -11.87
C PHE A 243 8.10 0.38 -10.80
N LEU A 244 7.43 -0.71 -10.40
CA LEU A 244 7.93 -1.64 -9.38
C LEU A 244 9.26 -2.29 -9.83
N SER A 245 9.37 -2.65 -11.11
CA SER A 245 10.60 -3.23 -11.66
C SER A 245 11.78 -2.26 -11.64
N ALA A 246 11.54 -0.96 -11.86
CA ALA A 246 12.58 0.07 -11.91
C ALA A 246 12.97 0.60 -10.52
N ASN A 247 12.13 0.42 -9.50
CA ASN A 247 12.31 1.08 -8.19
C ASN A 247 12.33 0.08 -7.01
N ARG A 248 12.89 -1.12 -7.20
CA ARG A 248 12.88 -2.21 -6.20
C ARG A 248 13.40 -1.78 -4.82
N GLU A 249 14.55 -1.13 -4.75
CA GLU A 249 15.14 -0.70 -3.47
C GLU A 249 14.27 0.33 -2.75
N GLY A 250 13.80 1.36 -3.47
CA GLY A 250 12.93 2.36 -2.86
C GLY A 250 11.58 1.79 -2.43
N MET A 251 11.05 0.79 -3.14
CA MET A 251 9.83 0.10 -2.71
C MET A 251 10.04 -0.74 -1.46
N ALA A 252 11.23 -1.32 -1.26
CA ALA A 252 11.57 -1.99 -0.01
C ALA A 252 11.56 -1.00 1.17
N ASP A 253 12.13 0.21 1.00
CA ASP A 253 12.06 1.27 2.02
C ASP A 253 10.62 1.72 2.31
N VAL A 254 9.80 1.87 1.26
CA VAL A 254 8.38 2.23 1.40
C VAL A 254 7.63 1.17 2.19
N ILE A 255 7.75 -0.11 1.81
CA ILE A 255 7.04 -1.21 2.49
C ILE A 255 7.57 -1.40 3.90
N LYS A 256 8.87 -1.26 4.15
CA LYS A 256 9.45 -1.33 5.51
C LYS A 256 8.78 -0.35 6.47
N ASN A 257 8.45 0.86 5.99
CA ASN A 257 7.93 1.95 6.80
C ASN A 257 6.42 2.10 6.77
N ILE A 258 5.74 1.49 5.79
CA ILE A 258 4.29 1.57 5.69
C ILE A 258 3.70 0.92 6.95
N ASN A 259 2.95 1.71 7.72
CA ASN A 259 2.42 1.32 9.03
C ASN A 259 3.48 1.02 10.12
N ALA A 260 4.69 1.60 10.04
CA ALA A 260 5.64 1.57 11.17
C ALA A 260 5.00 2.16 12.44
N SER A 261 5.37 1.64 13.62
CA SER A 261 4.67 1.88 14.89
C SER A 261 4.40 3.36 15.20
N GLY A 262 3.14 3.69 15.46
CA GLY A 262 2.66 5.03 15.82
C GLY A 262 1.13 5.08 15.93
N PRO A 263 0.56 6.10 16.58
CA PRO A 263 -0.89 6.21 16.78
C PRO A 263 -1.70 6.24 15.47
N ASP A 264 -1.10 6.72 14.37
CA ASP A 264 -1.74 6.83 13.04
C ASP A 264 -1.48 5.61 12.13
N ALA A 265 -0.62 4.68 12.55
CA ALA A 265 -0.19 3.52 11.73
C ALA A 265 -1.30 2.47 11.52
N SER A 266 -2.25 2.40 12.45
CA SER A 266 -3.32 1.40 12.42
C SER A 266 -4.47 1.79 11.49
N SER A 267 -4.59 3.07 11.11
CA SER A 267 -5.74 3.62 10.38
C SER A 267 -5.46 3.94 8.91
N SER A 268 -4.19 4.00 8.48
CA SER A 268 -3.86 4.34 7.08
C SER A 268 -4.33 3.25 6.10
N PRO A 269 -5.08 3.62 5.04
CA PRO A 269 -5.51 2.69 3.99
C PRO A 269 -4.41 2.42 2.93
N ALA A 270 -3.27 3.11 3.02
CA ALA A 270 -2.25 3.16 1.98
C ALA A 270 -1.75 1.77 1.53
N LEU A 271 -1.43 0.89 2.49
CA LEU A 271 -0.96 -0.46 2.18
C LEU A 271 -2.04 -1.28 1.45
N GLY A 272 -3.29 -1.19 1.90
CA GLY A 272 -4.41 -1.86 1.23
C GLY A 272 -4.58 -1.41 -0.22
N ARG A 273 -4.45 -0.10 -0.49
CA ARG A 273 -4.52 0.44 -1.85
C ARG A 273 -3.39 -0.05 -2.75
N LEU A 274 -2.16 -0.10 -2.23
CA LEU A 274 -1.01 -0.62 -2.95
C LEU A 274 -1.19 -2.11 -3.27
N LEU A 275 -1.66 -2.91 -2.31
CA LEU A 275 -1.93 -4.34 -2.50
C LEU A 275 -3.04 -4.59 -3.53
N ASP A 276 -4.14 -3.83 -3.48
CA ASP A 276 -5.20 -3.92 -4.49
C ASP A 276 -4.71 -3.46 -5.88
N ALA A 277 -3.77 -2.51 -5.96
CA ALA A 277 -3.16 -2.12 -7.23
C ALA A 277 -2.20 -3.20 -7.77
N ALA A 278 -1.35 -3.76 -6.91
CA ALA A 278 -0.48 -4.89 -7.28
C ALA A 278 -1.29 -6.13 -7.70
N GLY A 279 -2.42 -6.39 -7.03
CA GLY A 279 -3.33 -7.50 -7.35
C GLY A 279 -4.04 -7.33 -8.71
N ARG A 280 -4.14 -6.11 -9.23
CA ARG A 280 -4.68 -5.84 -10.58
C ARG A 280 -3.70 -6.16 -11.70
N ILE A 281 -2.41 -6.42 -11.40
CA ILE A 281 -1.43 -6.89 -12.39
C ILE A 281 -1.72 -8.37 -12.68
N ASN A 282 -2.11 -8.66 -13.92
CA ASN A 282 -2.50 -9.99 -14.35
C ASN A 282 -1.92 -10.29 -15.76
N PRO A 283 -1.10 -11.34 -15.94
CA PRO A 283 -0.65 -12.31 -14.92
C PRO A 283 0.20 -11.66 -13.81
N PRO A 284 0.24 -12.24 -12.59
CA PRO A 284 1.09 -11.73 -11.52
C PRO A 284 2.56 -11.81 -11.92
N THR A 285 3.36 -10.86 -11.43
CA THR A 285 4.80 -10.75 -11.70
C THR A 285 5.59 -11.00 -10.43
N ALA A 286 6.90 -11.21 -10.56
CA ALA A 286 7.78 -11.36 -9.39
C ALA A 286 7.70 -10.12 -8.48
N GLU A 287 7.64 -8.92 -9.06
CA GLU A 287 7.55 -7.68 -8.30
C GLU A 287 6.20 -7.51 -7.59
N SER A 288 5.07 -7.85 -8.23
CA SER A 288 3.75 -7.72 -7.58
C SER A 288 3.58 -8.73 -6.45
N VAL A 289 4.10 -9.95 -6.63
CA VAL A 289 4.16 -10.96 -5.57
C VAL A 289 5.12 -10.52 -4.46
N GLN A 290 6.25 -9.90 -4.79
CA GLN A 290 7.17 -9.38 -3.79
C GLN A 290 6.51 -8.32 -2.91
N VAL A 291 5.77 -7.36 -3.48
CA VAL A 291 4.98 -6.37 -2.73
C VAL A 291 4.05 -7.05 -1.71
N PHE A 292 3.34 -8.10 -2.13
CA PHE A 292 2.51 -8.89 -1.21
C PHE A 292 3.37 -9.51 -0.10
N THR A 293 4.41 -10.27 -0.46
CA THR A 293 5.19 -11.03 0.52
C THR A 293 5.96 -10.16 1.50
N ASP A 294 6.39 -8.96 1.10
CA ASP A 294 7.15 -8.03 1.94
C ASP A 294 6.22 -7.18 2.82
N SER A 295 4.91 -7.16 2.52
CA SER A 295 3.91 -6.42 3.32
C SER A 295 3.27 -7.22 4.46
N ILE A 296 3.49 -8.54 4.52
CA ILE A 296 2.78 -9.43 5.45
C ILE A 296 2.96 -9.00 6.91
N ASP A 297 4.17 -8.57 7.29
CA ASP A 297 4.47 -8.12 8.64
C ASP A 297 3.91 -6.72 8.96
N LYS A 298 3.48 -5.98 7.92
CA LYS A 298 2.91 -4.63 8.00
C LYS A 298 1.39 -4.59 7.99
N LEU A 299 0.72 -5.74 7.86
CA LEU A 299 -0.74 -5.81 7.84
C LEU A 299 -1.37 -5.31 9.15
N GLY A 300 -0.65 -5.42 10.28
CA GLY A 300 -1.06 -4.85 11.57
C GLY A 300 -2.49 -5.25 11.96
N GLU A 301 -3.24 -4.32 12.57
CA GLU A 301 -4.68 -4.43 12.85
C GLU A 301 -5.55 -3.70 11.79
N ASN A 302 -4.96 -3.26 10.67
CA ASN A 302 -5.65 -2.47 9.65
C ASN A 302 -6.57 -3.35 8.80
N ARG A 303 -7.88 -3.09 8.89
CA ARG A 303 -8.92 -3.89 8.22
C ARG A 303 -8.80 -3.86 6.69
N GLU A 304 -8.45 -2.71 6.12
CA GLU A 304 -8.37 -2.54 4.66
C GLU A 304 -7.17 -3.26 4.06
N SER A 305 -6.02 -3.16 4.73
CA SER A 305 -4.78 -3.86 4.34
C SER A 305 -4.95 -5.37 4.38
N ARG A 306 -5.58 -5.91 5.44
CA ARG A 306 -5.91 -7.34 5.54
C ARG A 306 -6.88 -7.79 4.45
N ALA A 307 -7.90 -6.98 4.15
CA ALA A 307 -8.84 -7.28 3.08
C ALA A 307 -8.18 -7.32 1.70
N ALA A 308 -7.29 -6.37 1.41
CA ALA A 308 -6.52 -6.33 0.17
C ALA A 308 -5.54 -7.50 0.06
N ALA A 309 -4.83 -7.84 1.14
CA ALA A 309 -3.94 -9.00 1.17
C ALA A 309 -4.70 -10.31 0.94
N ALA A 310 -5.86 -10.48 1.58
CA ALA A 310 -6.73 -11.63 1.37
C ALA A 310 -7.24 -11.74 -0.08
N ARG A 311 -7.62 -10.61 -0.70
CA ARG A 311 -7.99 -10.56 -2.13
C ARG A 311 -6.81 -10.92 -3.03
N PHE A 312 -5.62 -10.37 -2.76
CA PHE A 312 -4.40 -10.67 -3.51
C PHE A 312 -4.11 -12.17 -3.49
N PHE A 313 -4.09 -12.79 -2.30
CA PHE A 313 -3.85 -14.23 -2.19
C PHE A 313 -4.95 -15.07 -2.84
N THR A 314 -6.21 -14.63 -2.75
CA THR A 314 -7.33 -15.31 -3.43
C THR A 314 -7.10 -15.37 -4.93
N GLN A 315 -6.66 -14.26 -5.53
CA GLN A 315 -6.43 -14.13 -6.98
C GLN A 315 -5.12 -14.81 -7.43
N HIS A 316 -4.03 -14.62 -6.69
CA HIS A 316 -2.67 -14.95 -7.13
C HIS A 316 -1.96 -15.99 -6.26
N GLY A 317 -2.71 -16.74 -5.45
CA GLY A 317 -2.17 -17.66 -4.46
C GLY A 317 -1.18 -18.69 -5.02
N ASP A 318 -1.36 -19.20 -6.24
CA ASP A 318 -0.42 -20.16 -6.82
C ASP A 318 0.94 -19.51 -7.14
N ALA A 319 0.94 -18.27 -7.62
CA ALA A 319 2.17 -17.50 -7.85
C ALA A 319 2.87 -17.15 -6.53
N VAL A 320 2.09 -16.79 -5.50
CA VAL A 320 2.61 -16.55 -4.14
C VAL A 320 3.27 -17.81 -3.59
N LEU A 321 2.56 -18.94 -3.60
CA LEU A 321 3.08 -20.20 -3.07
C LEU A 321 4.32 -20.66 -3.85
N SER A 322 4.30 -20.55 -5.18
CA SER A 322 5.46 -20.87 -6.02
C SER A 322 6.67 -19.98 -5.72
N SER A 323 6.49 -18.69 -5.48
CA SER A 323 7.60 -17.78 -5.14
C SER A 323 8.24 -18.05 -3.78
N LEU A 324 7.50 -18.71 -2.89
CA LEU A 324 7.92 -19.02 -1.52
C LEU A 324 8.48 -20.44 -1.38
N GLN A 325 8.49 -21.21 -2.47
CA GLN A 325 9.06 -22.56 -2.49
C GLN A 325 10.59 -22.54 -2.49
N ASP A 326 11.18 -23.51 -1.82
CA ASP A 326 12.58 -23.84 -1.98
C ASP A 326 12.80 -24.91 -3.07
N SER A 327 14.06 -25.30 -3.30
CA SER A 327 14.42 -26.31 -4.30
C SER A 327 13.78 -27.70 -4.10
N SER A 328 13.27 -27.99 -2.90
CA SER A 328 12.60 -29.26 -2.58
C SER A 328 11.12 -29.28 -3.02
N GLY A 329 10.56 -28.12 -3.37
CA GLY A 329 9.14 -27.92 -3.67
C GLY A 329 8.27 -27.66 -2.44
N SER A 330 8.86 -27.66 -1.23
CA SER A 330 8.21 -27.19 -0.01
C SER A 330 8.27 -25.67 0.09
N LEU A 331 7.41 -25.03 0.90
CA LEU A 331 7.68 -23.66 1.33
C LEU A 331 9.03 -23.63 2.06
N GLY A 332 9.94 -22.74 1.66
CA GLY A 332 11.21 -22.54 2.36
C GLY A 332 11.02 -21.90 3.74
N LEU A 333 12.08 -21.80 4.55
CA LEU A 333 12.01 -21.26 5.92
C LEU A 333 11.28 -19.92 6.01
N ASP A 334 11.62 -18.97 5.14
CA ASP A 334 11.00 -17.64 5.13
C ASP A 334 9.56 -17.69 4.61
N GLY A 335 9.28 -18.55 3.63
CA GLY A 335 7.94 -18.81 3.12
C GLY A 335 7.01 -19.36 4.19
N GLN A 336 7.48 -20.30 4.99
CA GLN A 336 6.73 -20.90 6.11
C GLN A 336 6.38 -19.84 7.17
N LYS A 337 7.33 -18.95 7.52
CA LYS A 337 7.11 -17.83 8.45
C LYS A 337 6.08 -16.84 7.91
N LYS A 338 6.30 -16.35 6.68
CA LYS A 338 5.41 -15.39 6.01
C LYS A 338 3.98 -15.92 5.91
N MET A 339 3.80 -17.17 5.49
CA MET A 339 2.45 -17.75 5.39
C MET A 339 1.80 -17.96 6.77
N SER A 340 2.57 -18.35 7.79
CA SER A 340 2.04 -18.47 9.16
C SER A 340 1.57 -17.11 9.69
N GLU A 341 2.36 -16.06 9.51
CA GLU A 341 2.00 -14.70 9.91
C GLU A 341 0.77 -14.20 9.14
N PHE A 342 0.75 -14.40 7.82
CA PHE A 342 -0.37 -14.01 6.98
C PHE A 342 -1.68 -14.65 7.48
N PHE A 343 -1.69 -15.96 7.75
CA PHE A 343 -2.87 -16.64 8.29
C PHE A 343 -3.21 -16.18 9.72
N ALA A 344 -2.22 -15.95 10.57
CA ALA A 344 -2.44 -15.38 11.91
C ALA A 344 -3.19 -14.04 11.81
N ARG A 345 -2.73 -13.14 10.94
CA ARG A 345 -3.30 -11.79 10.76
C ARG A 345 -4.62 -11.76 10.01
N THR A 346 -4.91 -12.71 9.13
CA THR A 346 -6.12 -12.65 8.28
C THR A 346 -7.22 -13.63 8.67
N LEU A 347 -6.86 -14.79 9.23
CA LEU A 347 -7.84 -15.82 9.61
C LEU A 347 -8.11 -15.86 11.11
N PHE A 348 -7.09 -15.61 11.94
CA PHE A 348 -7.14 -16.00 13.35
C PHE A 348 -7.03 -14.85 14.35
N SER A 349 -6.83 -13.60 13.92
CA SER A 349 -6.72 -12.45 14.82
C SER A 349 -7.57 -11.27 14.33
N PRO A 350 -8.07 -10.42 15.25
CA PRO A 350 -8.93 -9.30 14.89
C PRO A 350 -8.18 -8.14 14.22
N PRO A 351 -8.83 -7.41 13.29
CA PRO A 351 -10.14 -7.72 12.69
C PRO A 351 -10.05 -8.87 11.65
N GLN A 352 -10.66 -10.03 11.94
CA GLN A 352 -10.77 -11.18 11.03
C GLN A 352 -12.04 -11.13 10.15
N ASP A 353 -13.00 -10.30 10.55
CA ASP A 353 -14.23 -10.06 9.79
C ASP A 353 -14.06 -8.79 8.95
N PHE A 354 -13.60 -8.97 7.71
CA PHE A 354 -13.41 -7.89 6.73
C PHE A 354 -14.08 -8.23 5.40
N ALA A 355 -14.25 -7.23 4.53
CA ALA A 355 -14.87 -7.45 3.22
C ALA A 355 -14.06 -8.47 2.41
N GLY A 356 -14.69 -9.61 2.10
CA GLY A 356 -14.05 -10.72 1.38
C GLY A 356 -13.45 -11.82 2.25
N SER A 357 -13.54 -11.76 3.59
CA SER A 357 -12.99 -12.80 4.48
C SER A 357 -13.61 -14.18 4.25
N ASP A 358 -14.91 -14.27 3.94
CA ASP A 358 -15.56 -15.54 3.60
C ASP A 358 -15.01 -16.17 2.31
N ALA A 359 -14.88 -15.36 1.25
CA ALA A 359 -14.32 -15.81 -0.03
C ALA A 359 -12.86 -16.27 0.15
N PHE A 360 -12.09 -15.56 0.98
CA PHE A 360 -10.73 -15.94 1.32
C PHE A 360 -10.66 -17.26 2.09
N ARG A 361 -11.51 -17.46 3.12
CA ARG A 361 -11.59 -18.73 3.86
C ARG A 361 -11.93 -19.91 2.93
N GLN A 362 -12.92 -19.73 2.04
CA GLN A 362 -13.28 -20.72 1.04
C GLN A 362 -12.12 -21.02 0.08
N ASN A 363 -11.42 -19.98 -0.38
CA ASN A 363 -10.28 -20.13 -1.28
C ASN A 363 -9.14 -20.96 -0.65
N VAL A 364 -8.80 -20.70 0.62
CA VAL A 364 -7.78 -21.48 1.34
C VAL A 364 -8.18 -22.96 1.38
N MET A 365 -9.43 -23.27 1.71
CA MET A 365 -9.90 -24.66 1.81
C MET A 365 -10.01 -25.34 0.44
N GLN A 366 -10.45 -24.61 -0.60
CA GLN A 366 -10.50 -25.09 -1.97
C GLN A 366 -9.11 -25.43 -2.52
N ARG A 367 -8.08 -24.63 -2.17
CA ARG A 367 -6.69 -24.92 -2.55
C ARG A 367 -6.20 -26.21 -1.91
N LEU A 368 -6.44 -26.40 -0.61
CA LEU A 368 -6.08 -27.63 0.09
C LEU A 368 -6.81 -28.85 -0.48
N GLU A 369 -8.10 -28.72 -0.83
CA GLU A 369 -8.87 -29.76 -1.52
C GLU A 369 -8.29 -30.11 -2.89
N THR A 370 -7.93 -29.09 -3.68
CA THR A 370 -7.35 -29.27 -5.02
C THR A 370 -6.01 -30.01 -4.94
N MET A 371 -5.14 -29.61 -4.00
CA MET A 371 -3.87 -30.29 -3.74
C MET A 371 -4.10 -31.75 -3.34
N ASN A 372 -5.02 -32.00 -2.40
CA ASN A 372 -5.35 -33.36 -1.95
C ASN A 372 -5.88 -34.25 -3.09
N THR A 373 -6.76 -33.69 -3.94
CA THR A 373 -7.30 -34.37 -5.11
C THR A 373 -6.20 -34.70 -6.13
N GLY A 374 -5.23 -33.79 -6.31
CA GLY A 374 -4.04 -34.05 -7.11
C GLY A 374 -3.22 -35.23 -6.57
N LEU A 375 -2.95 -35.26 -5.27
CA LEU A 375 -2.23 -36.37 -4.64
C LEU A 375 -2.96 -37.72 -4.76
N ALA A 376 -4.29 -37.70 -4.71
CA ALA A 376 -5.11 -38.92 -4.88
C ALA A 376 -4.93 -39.58 -6.26
N GLN A 377 -4.56 -38.83 -7.30
CA GLN A 377 -4.25 -39.38 -8.63
C GLN A 377 -3.00 -40.28 -8.61
N HIS A 378 -2.12 -40.07 -7.62
CA HIS A 378 -0.87 -40.79 -7.44
C HIS A 378 -0.95 -41.87 -6.33
N ALA A 379 -2.16 -42.21 -5.88
CA ALA A 379 -2.39 -43.12 -4.76
C ALA A 379 -1.70 -44.49 -4.91
N ASN A 380 -1.63 -45.02 -6.14
CA ASN A 380 -1.08 -46.34 -6.43
C ASN A 380 0.30 -46.30 -7.11
N GLU A 381 0.93 -45.13 -7.22
CA GLU A 381 2.27 -45.02 -7.81
C GLU A 381 3.35 -45.61 -6.92
N ASN A 382 4.29 -46.34 -7.51
CA ASN A 382 5.43 -46.91 -6.80
C ASN A 382 6.70 -46.99 -7.69
N PRO A 383 7.71 -46.14 -7.47
CA PRO A 383 7.70 -44.98 -6.57
C PRO A 383 6.85 -43.83 -7.15
N PRO A 384 6.29 -42.94 -6.31
CA PRO A 384 5.65 -41.71 -6.79
C PRO A 384 6.60 -40.81 -7.57
N SER A 385 6.05 -40.08 -8.55
CA SER A 385 6.82 -39.09 -9.31
C SER A 385 7.40 -37.98 -8.43
N GLN A 386 8.49 -37.34 -8.86
CA GLN A 386 9.08 -36.21 -8.13
C GLN A 386 8.12 -35.03 -8.01
N ASP A 387 7.27 -34.81 -9.02
CA ASP A 387 6.28 -33.75 -8.96
C ASP A 387 5.17 -34.07 -7.95
N ALA A 388 4.71 -35.32 -7.86
CA ALA A 388 3.79 -35.74 -6.79
C ALA A 388 4.40 -35.55 -5.39
N LYS A 389 5.69 -35.88 -5.22
CA LYS A 389 6.42 -35.63 -3.95
C LYS A 389 6.53 -34.14 -3.63
N ARG A 390 6.81 -33.29 -4.63
CA ARG A 390 6.82 -31.82 -4.46
C ARG A 390 5.44 -31.30 -4.06
N SER A 391 4.37 -31.77 -4.71
CA SER A 391 2.99 -31.41 -4.34
C SER A 391 2.64 -31.83 -2.91
N ALA A 392 3.11 -33.00 -2.47
CA ALA A 392 2.90 -33.47 -1.11
C ALA A 392 3.60 -32.57 -0.08
N ARG A 393 4.85 -32.17 -0.36
CA ARG A 393 5.60 -31.23 0.49
C ARG A 393 4.99 -29.84 0.52
N LEU A 394 4.53 -29.33 -0.63
CA LEU A 394 3.84 -28.03 -0.69
C LEU A 394 2.56 -28.05 0.14
N MET A 395 1.73 -29.08 -0.02
CA MET A 395 0.50 -29.21 0.74
C MET A 395 0.80 -29.36 2.24
N GLY A 396 1.80 -30.17 2.60
CA GLY A 396 2.24 -30.35 3.97
C GLY A 396 2.70 -29.04 4.63
N SER A 397 3.62 -28.33 3.98
CA SER A 397 4.12 -27.04 4.47
C SER A 397 3.03 -25.97 4.55
N LEU A 398 2.08 -25.93 3.62
CA LEU A 398 0.93 -25.01 3.68
C LEU A 398 0.01 -25.32 4.88
N VAL A 399 -0.32 -26.59 5.11
CA VAL A 399 -1.11 -27.01 6.29
C VAL A 399 -0.34 -26.69 7.58
N GLY A 400 0.97 -26.94 7.61
CA GLY A 400 1.82 -26.60 8.74
C GLY A 400 1.86 -25.10 9.03
N SER A 401 1.90 -24.24 7.99
CA SER A 401 1.78 -22.79 8.15
C SER A 401 0.40 -22.33 8.60
N LEU A 402 -0.68 -22.98 8.16
CA LEU A 402 -2.05 -22.69 8.63
C LEU A 402 -2.19 -22.98 10.13
N GLU A 403 -1.76 -24.17 10.57
CA GLU A 403 -1.71 -24.54 11.99
C GLU A 403 -0.73 -23.64 12.77
N GLY A 404 0.39 -23.28 12.16
CA GLY A 404 1.36 -22.33 12.70
C GLY A 404 0.76 -20.95 12.95
N GLY A 405 0.02 -20.39 11.99
CA GLY A 405 -0.65 -19.11 12.13
C GLY A 405 -1.74 -19.09 13.20
N PHE A 406 -2.49 -20.18 13.32
CA PHE A 406 -3.43 -20.35 14.43
C PHE A 406 -2.70 -20.33 15.78
N GLN A 407 -1.58 -21.05 15.90
CA GLN A 407 -0.79 -21.09 17.13
C GLN A 407 -0.15 -19.73 17.46
N VAL A 408 0.32 -18.98 16.46
CA VAL A 408 0.83 -17.62 16.64
C VAL A 408 -0.25 -16.70 17.23
N SER A 409 -1.50 -16.82 16.76
CA SER A 409 -2.62 -16.04 17.33
C SER A 409 -2.88 -16.38 18.80
N LEU A 410 -2.73 -17.65 19.18
CA LEU A 410 -2.88 -18.11 20.57
C LEU A 410 -1.75 -17.64 21.48
N ASP A 411 -0.51 -17.97 21.13
CA ASP A 411 0.65 -17.85 22.02
C ASP A 411 1.23 -16.44 22.04
N GLU A 412 1.26 -15.76 20.90
CA GLU A 412 2.01 -14.52 20.74
C GLU A 412 1.11 -13.29 20.78
N LEU A 413 -0.04 -13.37 20.09
CA LEU A 413 -1.01 -12.28 20.07
C LEU A 413 -1.96 -12.33 21.28
N GLY A 414 -2.04 -13.45 21.99
CA GLY A 414 -2.92 -13.64 23.14
C GLY A 414 -4.41 -13.58 22.78
N LYS A 415 -4.78 -13.88 21.53
CA LYS A 415 -6.13 -13.73 20.98
C LYS A 415 -6.88 -15.06 20.95
N ARG A 416 -6.92 -15.76 22.10
CA ARG A 416 -7.43 -17.14 22.16
C ARG A 416 -8.87 -17.28 21.66
N ASN A 417 -9.76 -16.38 22.08
CA ASN A 417 -11.18 -16.46 21.71
C ASN A 417 -11.38 -16.16 20.21
N GLU A 418 -10.63 -15.21 19.68
CA GLU A 418 -10.68 -14.79 18.28
C GLU A 418 -10.06 -15.85 17.36
N ALA A 419 -8.99 -16.50 17.79
CA ALA A 419 -8.40 -17.64 17.11
C ALA A 419 -9.39 -18.80 17.03
N VAL A 420 -10.06 -19.13 18.15
CA VAL A 420 -11.13 -20.14 18.18
C VAL A 420 -12.25 -19.76 17.20
N LYS A 421 -12.73 -18.52 17.24
CA LYS A 421 -13.74 -18.04 16.28
C LYS A 421 -13.26 -18.19 14.83
N GLY A 422 -12.06 -17.69 14.51
CA GLY A 422 -11.50 -17.74 13.17
C GLY A 422 -11.36 -19.17 12.64
N MET A 423 -10.97 -20.10 13.51
CA MET A 423 -10.94 -21.53 13.20
C MET A 423 -12.33 -22.11 12.91
N VAL A 424 -13.31 -21.79 13.76
CA VAL A 424 -14.70 -22.21 13.57
C VAL A 424 -15.24 -21.68 12.25
N ASP A 425 -15.01 -20.40 11.95
CA ASP A 425 -15.43 -19.75 10.71
C ASP A 425 -14.78 -20.41 9.49
N LEU A 426 -13.47 -20.74 9.57
CA LEU A 426 -12.75 -21.44 8.51
C LEU A 426 -13.36 -22.83 8.26
N LEU A 427 -13.54 -23.64 9.30
CA LEU A 427 -14.14 -24.98 9.19
C LEU A 427 -15.59 -24.89 8.69
N PHE A 428 -16.36 -23.94 9.20
CA PHE A 428 -17.75 -23.77 8.78
C PHE A 428 -17.86 -23.36 7.32
N SER A 429 -16.99 -22.46 6.85
CA SER A 429 -16.92 -22.05 5.44
C SER A 429 -16.56 -23.22 4.51
N ALA A 430 -15.81 -24.21 5.01
CA ALA A 430 -15.41 -25.38 4.25
C ALA A 430 -16.54 -26.41 4.07
N LYS A 431 -17.69 -26.28 4.75
CA LYS A 431 -18.78 -27.26 4.67
C LYS A 431 -19.31 -27.49 3.25
N SER A 432 -19.39 -26.44 2.45
CA SER A 432 -19.88 -26.52 1.07
C SER A 432 -18.88 -27.20 0.13
N LEU A 433 -17.59 -27.12 0.45
CA LEU A 433 -16.49 -27.63 -0.36
C LEU A 433 -16.10 -29.05 0.06
N LEU A 434 -15.90 -29.24 1.36
CA LEU A 434 -15.42 -30.46 1.98
C LEU A 434 -16.47 -31.03 2.96
N PRO A 435 -17.70 -31.38 2.52
CA PRO A 435 -18.79 -31.79 3.41
C PRO A 435 -18.46 -33.08 4.18
N ASN A 436 -17.67 -33.97 3.59
CA ASN A 436 -17.29 -35.26 4.20
C ASN A 436 -15.94 -35.21 4.92
N LEU A 437 -15.36 -34.02 5.12
CA LEU A 437 -14.10 -33.85 5.83
C LEU A 437 -14.20 -34.48 7.23
N PRO A 438 -13.35 -35.47 7.56
CA PRO A 438 -13.37 -36.07 8.88
C PRO A 438 -12.76 -35.10 9.89
N ILE A 439 -13.55 -34.77 10.91
CA ILE A 439 -13.13 -34.04 12.11
C ILE A 439 -12.90 -35.07 13.22
N PRO A 440 -11.64 -35.33 13.62
CA PRO A 440 -11.32 -36.35 14.61
C PRO A 440 -12.10 -36.17 15.91
N GLY A 441 -12.83 -37.21 16.31
CA GLY A 441 -13.66 -37.21 17.52
C GLY A 441 -15.00 -36.47 17.40
N ALA A 442 -15.27 -35.76 16.30
CA ALA A 442 -16.54 -35.04 16.10
C ALA A 442 -17.39 -35.62 14.95
N GLY A 443 -16.79 -36.29 13.96
CA GLY A 443 -17.51 -36.87 12.83
C GLY A 443 -17.26 -36.09 11.53
N LYS A 444 -18.24 -36.08 10.62
CA LYS A 444 -18.10 -35.40 9.31
C LYS A 444 -18.48 -33.93 9.44
N LEU A 445 -17.71 -33.06 8.80
CA LEU A 445 -17.89 -31.61 8.89
C LEU A 445 -19.31 -31.12 8.55
N LYS A 446 -19.97 -31.68 7.53
CA LYS A 446 -21.35 -31.30 7.15
C LYS A 446 -22.35 -31.45 8.31
N ASP A 447 -22.16 -32.45 9.16
CA ASP A 447 -23.09 -32.83 10.23
C ASP A 447 -22.89 -31.98 11.50
N LEU A 448 -21.86 -31.13 11.55
CA LEU A 448 -21.48 -30.35 12.74
C LEU A 448 -22.05 -28.94 12.73
N THR A 449 -22.81 -28.56 13.74
CA THR A 449 -23.21 -27.16 13.97
C THR A 449 -22.02 -26.26 14.34
N VAL A 450 -22.18 -24.93 14.22
CA VAL A 450 -21.18 -23.95 14.68
C VAL A 450 -20.80 -24.20 16.15
N ASP A 451 -21.80 -24.45 17.01
CA ASP A 451 -21.58 -24.72 18.43
C ASP A 451 -20.83 -26.02 18.70
N GLN A 452 -21.03 -27.06 17.86
CA GLN A 452 -20.27 -28.31 17.96
C GLN A 452 -18.81 -28.10 17.52
N LEU A 453 -18.58 -27.32 16.46
CA LEU A 453 -17.23 -26.94 16.04
C LEU A 453 -16.52 -26.12 17.11
N GLN A 454 -17.18 -25.10 17.67
CA GLN A 454 -16.60 -24.27 18.73
C GLN A 454 -16.24 -25.08 19.97
N ARG A 455 -17.13 -25.97 20.42
CA ARG A 455 -16.84 -26.89 21.52
C ARG A 455 -15.64 -27.77 21.20
N TRP A 456 -15.61 -28.36 20.00
CA TRP A 456 -14.51 -29.22 19.59
C TRP A 456 -13.17 -28.49 19.54
N VAL A 457 -13.09 -27.29 18.96
CA VAL A 457 -11.86 -26.48 18.95
C VAL A 457 -11.43 -26.16 20.38
N THR A 458 -12.37 -25.72 21.22
CA THR A 458 -12.09 -25.33 22.61
C THR A 458 -11.59 -26.51 23.45
N SER A 459 -12.24 -27.67 23.35
CA SER A 459 -11.84 -28.90 24.03
C SER A 459 -10.49 -29.39 23.54
N SER A 460 -10.23 -29.36 22.23
CA SER A 460 -8.95 -29.80 21.67
C SER A 460 -7.78 -28.92 22.16
N LEU A 461 -8.00 -27.61 22.32
CA LEU A 461 -7.04 -26.70 22.95
C LEU A 461 -6.80 -26.99 24.44
N GLN A 462 -7.82 -27.42 25.17
CA GLN A 462 -7.72 -27.75 26.60
C GLN A 462 -6.99 -29.08 26.82
N GLU A 463 -7.43 -30.12 26.12
CA GLU A 463 -6.89 -31.48 26.23
C GLU A 463 -5.44 -31.57 25.77
N ARG A 464 -5.06 -30.73 24.79
CA ARG A 464 -3.72 -30.72 24.19
C ARG A 464 -2.94 -29.46 24.48
N ALA A 465 -3.23 -28.80 25.61
CA ALA A 465 -2.50 -27.60 26.04
C ALA A 465 -0.98 -27.81 26.12
N GLN A 466 -0.54 -29.03 26.44
CA GLN A 466 0.89 -29.39 26.50
C GLN A 466 1.48 -29.86 25.15
N GLN A 467 0.65 -30.07 24.12
CA GLN A 467 1.07 -30.44 22.77
C GLN A 467 0.34 -29.57 21.73
N PRO A 468 0.67 -28.28 21.62
CA PRO A 468 -0.08 -27.35 20.79
C PRO A 468 -0.09 -27.72 19.30
N SER A 469 0.96 -28.40 18.83
CA SER A 469 1.07 -28.97 17.48
C SER A 469 0.00 -30.00 17.14
N GLN A 470 -0.70 -30.54 18.14
CA GLN A 470 -1.79 -31.50 17.95
C GLN A 470 -3.15 -30.92 18.35
N ALA A 471 -3.20 -29.68 18.84
CA ALA A 471 -4.42 -29.09 19.39
C ALA A 471 -5.48 -28.80 18.31
N ILE A 472 -5.08 -28.66 17.04
CA ILE A 472 -5.99 -28.73 15.89
C ILE A 472 -5.46 -29.76 14.89
N PRO A 473 -6.19 -30.86 14.63
CA PRO A 473 -5.71 -31.95 13.81
C PRO A 473 -5.96 -31.76 12.30
N PHE A 474 -5.71 -30.57 11.73
CA PHE A 474 -5.82 -30.40 10.27
C PHE A 474 -4.90 -31.36 9.51
N HIS A 475 -3.70 -31.59 10.05
CA HIS A 475 -2.78 -32.60 9.55
C HIS A 475 -3.36 -34.02 9.52
N ARG A 476 -4.28 -34.39 10.42
CA ARG A 476 -4.99 -35.68 10.34
C ARG A 476 -6.06 -35.62 9.28
N THR A 477 -6.86 -34.57 9.32
CA THR A 477 -7.97 -34.35 8.41
C THR A 477 -7.57 -34.41 6.94
N PHE A 478 -6.48 -33.76 6.55
CA PHE A 478 -5.99 -33.79 5.16
C PHE A 478 -5.00 -34.93 4.92
N GLY A 479 -4.12 -35.15 5.87
CA GLY A 479 -3.04 -36.10 5.72
C GLY A 479 -3.50 -37.56 5.68
N GLU A 480 -4.49 -37.95 6.48
CA GLU A 480 -5.05 -39.32 6.47
C GLU A 480 -5.76 -39.67 5.15
N GLN A 481 -6.04 -38.67 4.30
CA GLN A 481 -6.62 -38.89 2.97
C GLN A 481 -5.56 -39.24 1.91
N ILE A 482 -4.28 -39.03 2.22
CA ILE A 482 -3.17 -39.38 1.31
C ILE A 482 -2.92 -40.89 1.41
N ALA A 483 -3.48 -41.65 0.46
CA ALA A 483 -3.40 -43.11 0.44
C ALA A 483 -1.99 -43.67 0.19
N ASN A 484 -1.14 -42.92 -0.54
CA ASN A 484 0.22 -43.33 -0.84
C ASN A 484 1.14 -43.05 0.36
N PRO A 485 1.80 -44.07 0.96
CA PRO A 485 2.60 -43.91 2.17
C PRO A 485 3.87 -43.06 1.98
N ASP A 486 4.47 -43.06 0.79
CA ASP A 486 5.63 -42.22 0.49
C ASP A 486 5.23 -40.74 0.43
N LEU A 487 4.14 -40.43 -0.27
CA LEU A 487 3.59 -39.07 -0.35
C LEU A 487 3.13 -38.60 1.04
N ARG A 488 2.54 -39.49 1.83
CA ARG A 488 2.15 -39.22 3.22
C ARG A 488 3.36 -38.81 4.07
N THR A 489 4.48 -39.51 3.91
CA THR A 489 5.73 -39.23 4.62
C THR A 489 6.32 -37.88 4.22
N ASP A 490 6.37 -37.57 2.92
CA ASP A 490 6.82 -36.26 2.40
C ASP A 490 5.93 -35.11 2.93
N TYR A 491 4.61 -35.32 2.97
CA TYR A 491 3.65 -34.36 3.53
C TYR A 491 3.88 -34.12 5.04
N ASP A 492 3.97 -35.18 5.84
CA ASP A 492 4.08 -35.07 7.30
C ASP A 492 5.39 -34.39 7.73
N ALA A 493 6.48 -34.68 7.02
CA ALA A 493 7.77 -34.04 7.25
C ALA A 493 7.68 -32.52 6.98
N ALA A 494 7.22 -32.12 5.79
CA ALA A 494 7.11 -30.71 5.41
C ALA A 494 6.13 -29.93 6.32
N ARG A 495 5.03 -30.57 6.74
CA ARG A 495 4.10 -30.02 7.72
C ARG A 495 4.76 -29.78 9.07
N GLY A 496 5.50 -30.78 9.56
CA GLY A 496 6.20 -30.70 10.85
C GLY A 496 7.18 -29.55 10.88
N ASP A 497 8.00 -29.42 9.83
CA ASP A 497 8.97 -28.35 9.68
C ASP A 497 8.29 -26.98 9.65
N ALA A 498 7.27 -26.79 8.81
CA ALA A 498 6.54 -25.52 8.72
C ALA A 498 5.88 -25.10 10.05
N PHE A 499 5.30 -26.06 10.79
CA PHE A 499 4.71 -25.77 12.09
C PHE A 499 5.76 -25.35 13.14
N LEU A 500 6.94 -25.96 13.11
CA LEU A 500 8.06 -25.62 14.01
C LEU A 500 8.68 -24.27 13.67
N ASN A 501 8.82 -24.01 12.36
CA ASN A 501 9.38 -22.79 11.80
C ASN A 501 8.41 -21.60 11.78
N ARG A 502 7.18 -21.78 12.29
CA ARG A 502 6.24 -20.66 12.50
C ARG A 502 6.96 -19.51 13.19
N GLN A 503 6.69 -18.30 12.75
CA GLN A 503 7.34 -17.11 13.27
C GLN A 503 7.11 -17.01 14.77
N ARG A 504 8.22 -16.92 15.52
CA ARG A 504 8.23 -16.57 16.95
C ARG A 504 8.74 -15.16 17.10
N GLY A 505 7.91 -14.25 17.58
CA GLY A 505 8.27 -12.85 17.78
C GLY A 505 7.65 -11.91 16.76
N LEU A 506 6.33 -12.02 16.51
CA LEU A 506 5.60 -10.91 15.91
C LEU A 506 5.83 -9.64 16.75
N SER A 507 6.32 -8.57 16.11
CA SER A 507 6.38 -7.25 16.76
C SER A 507 4.94 -6.83 17.06
N ARG A 508 4.65 -6.57 18.34
CA ARG A 508 3.31 -6.19 18.82
C ARG A 508 2.82 -4.88 18.23
#